data_AF-A0A849QN97-F1
#
_entry.id   AF-A0A849QN97-F1
#
_cell.length_a   1.000
_cell.length_b   1.000
_cell.length_c   1.000
_cell.angle_alpha   90.00
_cell.angle_beta   90.00
_cell.angle_gamma   90.00
#
_symmetry.space_group_name_H-M   'P 1'
#
loop_
_entity.id
_entity.type
_entity.pdbx_description
1 polymer ?
#
loop_
_entity_poly.entity_id
_entity_poly.type
_entity_poly.pdbx_seq_one_letter_code
_entity_poly.pdbx_strand_id
1 'polypeptide(L)'
;MTNGAEQLKFHKVPYYYTLMLTIISIGLVVYSFFGNNAPESLQIPSIVSGLVFGSLTYFMWNTSCPFCKRPFSKKEKIDWRENLGVKKEPYTYHSAVYHYSDGTKENVPDSKKTILRDKKYDLHYYICKKCGYGSDKEWNEEKGKWLGEDPKPRIIRKKGSAVNIGFEDGTSSKKKAPRKPFDNKTKRNVKDRAGDKCQVCGRNGKDIHHINKDRTNNRLSNLIFLCPTCHDEADRGHPPQQRLRELAKRQAVTKTKHV
;
A
#
# COMPACT_ATOMS: atom_id res chain seq x y z
N MET A 1 -23.89 21.74 -25.03
CA MET A 1 -24.80 20.59 -24.74
C MET A 1 -25.14 20.61 -23.25
N THR A 2 -26.19 21.35 -22.87
CA THR A 2 -26.70 21.39 -21.49
C THR A 2 -27.73 20.27 -21.32
N ASN A 3 -27.26 19.09 -20.94
CA ASN A 3 -28.13 17.98 -20.54
C ASN A 3 -29.01 18.43 -19.37
N GLY A 4 -30.30 18.15 -19.46
CA GLY A 4 -31.33 18.54 -18.49
C GLY A 4 -30.89 18.27 -17.06
N ALA A 5 -30.50 19.34 -16.36
CA ALA A 5 -30.09 19.25 -14.97
C ALA A 5 -31.35 19.15 -14.12
N GLU A 6 -31.72 17.92 -13.79
CA GLU A 6 -32.78 17.62 -12.82
C GLU A 6 -32.56 18.48 -11.56
N GLN A 7 -33.59 19.26 -11.18
CA GLN A 7 -33.52 20.08 -9.97
C GLN A 7 -33.30 19.15 -8.78
N LEU A 8 -32.25 19.42 -8.00
CA LEU A 8 -31.98 18.64 -6.80
C LEU A 8 -33.14 18.84 -5.83
N LYS A 9 -33.72 17.73 -5.38
CA LYS A 9 -34.71 17.77 -4.31
C LYS A 9 -34.07 18.41 -3.06
N PHE A 10 -34.69 19.48 -2.58
CA PHE A 10 -34.20 20.38 -1.51
C PHE A 10 -33.69 19.64 -0.25
N HIS A 11 -34.28 18.48 0.08
CA HIS A 11 -33.94 17.67 1.25
C HIS A 11 -32.61 16.88 1.17
N LYS A 12 -31.89 16.90 0.04
CA LYS A 12 -30.69 16.05 -0.11
C LYS A 12 -29.37 16.74 0.24
N VAL A 13 -29.38 18.01 0.65
CA VAL A 13 -28.14 18.74 0.94
C VAL A 13 -28.05 19.13 2.41
N PRO A 14 -27.03 18.67 3.16
CA PRO A 14 -26.94 18.85 4.60
C PRO A 14 -26.94 20.32 5.05
N TYR A 15 -26.44 21.24 4.22
CA TYR A 15 -26.39 22.67 4.57
C TYR A 15 -27.78 23.29 4.78
N TYR A 16 -28.84 22.76 4.15
CA TYR A 16 -30.19 23.30 4.33
C TYR A 16 -30.71 23.00 5.74
N TYR A 17 -30.40 21.83 6.27
CA TYR A 17 -30.77 21.46 7.64
C TYR A 17 -30.00 22.28 8.65
N THR A 18 -28.68 22.46 8.45
CA THR A 18 -27.89 23.30 9.37
C THR A 18 -28.31 24.75 9.31
N LEU A 19 -28.64 25.28 8.13
CA LEU A 19 -29.18 26.64 7.97
C LEU A 19 -30.54 26.79 8.66
N MET A 20 -31.46 25.83 8.47
CA MET A 20 -32.76 25.83 9.14
C MET A 20 -32.60 25.80 10.67
N LEU A 21 -31.74 24.92 11.18
CA LEU A 21 -31.43 24.86 12.61
C LEU A 21 -30.82 26.18 13.11
N THR A 22 -29.93 26.79 12.32
CA THR A 22 -29.35 28.11 12.66
C THR A 22 -30.44 29.19 12.75
N ILE A 23 -31.37 29.22 11.79
CA ILE A 23 -32.51 30.17 11.82
C ILE A 23 -33.40 29.93 13.04
N ILE A 24 -33.69 28.66 13.36
CA ILE A 24 -34.48 28.31 14.56
C ILE A 24 -33.75 28.74 15.83
N SER A 25 -32.46 28.45 15.96
CA SER A 25 -31.64 28.87 17.10
C SER A 25 -31.63 30.40 17.24
N ILE A 26 -31.44 31.14 16.14
CA ILE A 26 -31.51 32.61 16.15
C ILE A 26 -32.91 33.09 16.57
N GLY A 27 -33.97 32.49 16.03
CA GLY A 27 -35.35 32.81 16.38
C GLY A 27 -35.65 32.58 17.87
N LEU A 28 -35.14 31.49 18.46
CA LEU A 28 -35.26 31.20 19.89
C LEU A 28 -34.49 32.21 20.75
N VAL A 29 -33.30 32.65 20.31
CA VAL A 29 -32.53 33.69 21.01
C VAL A 29 -33.28 35.03 20.97
N VAL A 30 -33.79 35.44 19.80
CA VAL A 30 -34.58 36.67 19.64
C VAL A 30 -35.85 36.60 20.49
N TYR A 31 -36.60 35.50 20.41
CA TYR A 31 -37.81 35.30 21.21
C TYR A 31 -37.52 35.34 22.71
N SER A 32 -36.42 34.74 23.16
CA SER A 32 -36.02 34.75 24.57
C SER A 32 -35.66 36.16 25.05
N PHE A 33 -35.04 36.97 24.19
CA PHE A 33 -34.63 38.33 24.51
C PHE A 33 -35.81 39.32 24.58
N PHE A 34 -36.79 39.19 23.68
CA PHE A 34 -37.95 40.09 23.65
C PHE A 34 -39.16 39.59 24.43
N GLY A 35 -39.26 38.29 24.69
CA GLY A 35 -40.43 37.66 25.28
C GLY A 35 -40.51 37.72 26.80
N ASN A 36 -39.47 38.21 27.50
CA ASN A 36 -39.33 38.30 28.97
C ASN A 36 -39.65 37.01 29.77
N ASN A 37 -39.84 35.87 29.13
CA ASN A 37 -40.40 34.66 29.74
C ASN A 37 -39.50 33.43 29.62
N ALA A 38 -38.29 33.56 29.06
CA ALA A 38 -37.37 32.44 28.91
C ALA A 38 -36.43 32.33 30.13
N PRO A 39 -36.35 31.17 30.80
CA PRO A 39 -35.43 30.98 31.92
C PRO A 39 -33.97 31.13 31.47
N GLU A 40 -33.13 31.75 32.29
CA GLU A 40 -31.70 32.00 31.99
C GLU A 40 -30.95 30.72 31.59
N SER A 41 -31.33 29.58 32.17
CA SER A 41 -30.77 28.27 31.87
C SER A 41 -30.96 27.84 30.41
N LEU A 42 -31.89 28.44 29.68
CA LEU A 42 -32.21 28.12 28.28
C LEU A 42 -31.59 29.15 27.30
N GLN A 43 -31.23 30.33 27.79
CA GLN A 43 -30.62 31.40 26.96
C GLN A 43 -29.19 31.03 26.55
N ILE A 44 -28.34 30.62 27.51
CA ILE A 44 -26.93 30.30 27.24
C ILE A 44 -26.79 29.14 26.24
N PRO A 45 -27.48 27.98 26.39
CA PRO A 45 -27.39 26.89 25.42
C PRO A 45 -27.86 27.28 24.01
N SER A 46 -28.87 28.15 23.91
CA SER A 46 -29.42 28.60 22.62
C SER A 46 -28.40 29.44 21.85
N ILE A 47 -27.68 30.34 22.53
CA ILE A 47 -26.60 31.15 21.94
C ILE A 47 -25.46 30.25 21.46
N VAL A 48 -24.99 29.34 22.31
CA VAL A 48 -23.91 28.39 21.96
C VAL A 48 -24.31 27.53 20.76
N SER A 49 -25.54 27.01 20.76
CA SER A 49 -26.08 26.22 19.65
C SER A 49 -26.10 27.02 18.34
N GLY A 50 -26.53 28.28 18.37
CA GLY A 50 -26.52 29.18 17.21
C GLY A 50 -25.11 29.40 16.66
N LEU A 51 -24.11 29.62 17.51
CA LEU A 51 -22.72 29.79 17.09
C LEU A 51 -22.14 28.52 16.45
N VAL A 52 -22.42 27.35 17.04
CA VAL A 52 -21.95 26.06 16.52
C VAL A 52 -22.59 25.75 15.16
N PHE A 53 -23.91 25.86 15.05
CA PHE A 53 -24.61 25.60 13.78
C PHE A 53 -24.30 26.64 12.70
N GLY A 54 -24.14 27.92 13.08
CA GLY A 54 -23.70 28.97 12.18
C GLY A 54 -22.30 28.71 11.62
N SER A 55 -21.34 28.36 12.49
CA SER A 55 -19.98 28.01 12.09
C SER A 55 -19.95 26.78 11.18
N LEU A 56 -20.74 25.75 11.50
CA LEU A 56 -20.86 24.54 10.70
C LEU A 56 -21.48 24.83 9.32
N THR A 57 -22.53 25.66 9.27
CA THR A 57 -23.18 26.08 8.02
C THR A 57 -22.21 26.88 7.15
N TYR A 58 -21.47 27.83 7.74
CA TYR A 58 -20.44 28.59 7.04
C TYR A 58 -19.34 27.68 6.47
N PHE A 59 -18.87 26.72 7.27
CA PHE A 59 -17.88 25.74 6.82
C PHE A 59 -18.40 24.88 5.66
N MET A 60 -19.63 24.37 5.74
CA MET A 60 -20.26 23.60 4.65
C MET A 60 -20.45 24.45 3.39
N TRP A 61 -20.78 25.73 3.53
CA TRP A 61 -20.88 26.68 2.42
C TRP A 61 -19.52 26.94 1.76
N ASN A 62 -18.48 27.21 2.56
CA ASN A 62 -17.13 27.48 2.08
C ASN A 62 -16.41 26.23 1.49
N THR A 63 -16.89 25.04 1.83
CA THR A 63 -16.42 23.76 1.26
C THR A 63 -17.29 23.28 0.09
N SER A 64 -18.28 24.06 -0.32
CA SER A 64 -19.08 23.78 -1.50
C SER A 64 -18.50 24.45 -2.74
N CYS A 65 -18.71 23.85 -3.91
CA CYS A 65 -18.21 24.43 -5.15
C CYS A 65 -18.91 25.77 -5.46
N PRO A 66 -18.17 26.81 -5.88
CA PRO A 66 -18.73 28.14 -6.13
C PRO A 66 -19.80 28.15 -7.23
N PHE A 67 -19.64 27.32 -8.26
CA PHE A 67 -20.56 27.23 -9.40
C PHE A 67 -21.80 26.37 -9.09
N CYS A 68 -21.59 25.19 -8.50
CA CYS A 68 -22.65 24.18 -8.39
C CYS A 68 -23.28 24.11 -6.98
N LYS A 69 -22.68 24.77 -5.98
CA LYS A 69 -23.05 24.74 -4.54
C LYS A 69 -23.23 23.33 -3.97
N ARG A 70 -22.62 22.32 -4.60
CA ARG A 70 -22.54 20.95 -4.08
C ARG A 70 -21.23 20.77 -3.31
N PRO A 71 -21.22 19.92 -2.27
CA PRO A 71 -19.98 19.55 -1.61
C PRO A 71 -19.03 18.88 -2.61
N PHE A 72 -17.74 19.16 -2.49
CA PHE A 72 -16.75 18.42 -3.24
C PHE A 72 -16.77 16.96 -2.82
N SER A 73 -16.83 16.05 -3.79
CA SER A 73 -16.55 14.65 -3.52
C SER A 73 -15.04 14.47 -3.61
N LYS A 74 -14.41 13.95 -2.56
CA LYS A 74 -13.06 13.38 -2.70
C LYS A 74 -13.18 12.31 -3.78
N LYS A 75 -12.59 12.54 -4.95
CA LYS A 75 -12.30 11.45 -5.88
C LYS A 75 -10.88 11.05 -5.51
N GLU A 76 -10.73 9.89 -4.88
CA GLU A 76 -9.47 9.16 -5.00
C GLU A 76 -9.36 8.81 -6.48
N LYS A 77 -8.70 9.66 -7.26
CA LYS A 77 -8.42 9.30 -8.65
C LYS A 77 -7.25 8.33 -8.61
N ILE A 78 -7.62 7.07 -8.72
CA ILE A 78 -6.82 5.98 -9.27
C ILE A 78 -6.27 6.42 -10.64
N ASP A 79 -4.95 6.25 -10.82
CA ASP A 79 -4.18 6.20 -12.06
C ASP A 79 -4.49 7.20 -13.18
N TRP A 80 -4.32 8.50 -12.92
CA TRP A 80 -4.05 9.42 -14.03
C TRP A 80 -2.55 9.60 -14.19
N ARG A 81 -2.11 9.29 -15.42
CA ARG A 81 -0.76 9.13 -15.96
C ARG A 81 0.18 10.34 -15.83
N GLU A 82 -0.03 11.20 -14.87
CA GLU A 82 0.91 12.28 -14.55
C GLU A 82 1.39 12.04 -13.12
N ASN A 83 2.32 11.08 -12.98
CA ASN A 83 3.35 11.28 -11.96
C ASN A 83 3.88 12.68 -12.24
N LEU A 84 3.79 13.61 -11.28
CA LEU A 84 4.33 14.98 -11.38
C LEU A 84 5.88 15.02 -11.53
N GLY A 85 6.46 13.92 -11.99
CA GLY A 85 7.88 13.64 -11.96
C GLY A 85 8.27 12.91 -10.69
N VAL A 86 9.34 12.14 -10.83
CA VAL A 86 10.18 11.76 -9.72
C VAL A 86 11.18 12.90 -9.55
N LYS A 87 11.14 13.62 -8.43
CA LYS A 87 12.14 14.66 -8.14
C LYS A 87 13.25 14.06 -7.31
N LYS A 88 14.50 14.36 -7.67
CA LYS A 88 15.67 14.04 -6.85
C LYS A 88 15.79 15.07 -5.74
N GLU A 89 15.63 14.63 -4.50
CA GLU A 89 15.84 15.45 -3.32
C GLU A 89 16.97 14.88 -2.46
N PRO A 90 17.77 15.74 -1.79
CA PRO A 90 18.79 15.29 -0.86
C PRO A 90 18.14 14.62 0.36
N TYR A 91 18.56 13.39 0.63
CA TYR A 91 18.18 12.60 1.79
C TYR A 91 19.41 12.37 2.67
N THR A 92 19.38 12.94 3.88
CA THR A 92 20.46 12.79 4.86
C THR A 92 20.13 11.68 5.85
N TYR A 93 21.05 10.73 6.02
CA TYR A 93 20.91 9.63 6.97
C TYR A 93 22.21 9.40 7.76
N HIS A 94 22.11 8.73 8.89
CA HIS A 94 23.27 8.32 9.68
C HIS A 94 23.80 6.97 9.16
N SER A 95 25.02 6.97 8.64
CA SER A 95 25.63 5.77 8.07
C SER A 95 26.18 4.80 9.12
N ALA A 96 26.29 5.24 10.38
CA ALA A 96 26.66 4.40 11.49
C ALA A 96 25.74 4.64 12.69
N VAL A 97 25.39 3.55 13.37
CA VAL A 97 24.54 3.56 14.57
C VAL A 97 25.23 2.71 15.63
N TYR A 98 25.44 3.29 16.82
CA TYR A 98 25.85 2.56 18.01
C TYR A 98 24.71 1.69 18.49
N HIS A 99 25.02 0.42 18.78
CA HIS A 99 24.11 -0.48 19.46
C HIS A 99 24.64 -0.77 20.86
N TYR A 100 23.80 -0.49 21.85
CA TYR A 100 24.11 -0.70 23.26
C TYR A 100 23.64 -2.07 23.75
N SER A 101 24.12 -2.45 24.93
CA SER A 101 23.78 -3.70 25.62
C SER A 101 22.30 -3.81 25.98
N ASP A 102 21.69 -2.69 26.31
CA ASP A 102 20.29 -2.54 26.71
C ASP A 102 19.33 -2.53 25.51
N GLY A 103 19.85 -2.69 24.29
CA GLY A 103 19.08 -2.63 23.04
C GLY A 103 18.86 -1.21 22.52
N THR A 104 19.33 -0.18 23.24
CA THR A 104 19.23 1.20 22.74
C THR A 104 20.15 1.41 21.55
N LYS A 105 19.74 2.33 20.67
CA LYS A 105 20.47 2.71 19.46
C LYS A 105 20.73 4.20 19.47
N GLU A 106 21.95 4.60 19.17
CA GLU A 106 22.33 6.01 19.06
C GLU A 106 23.05 6.26 17.75
N ASN A 107 22.69 7.34 17.07
CA ASN A 107 23.33 7.72 15.82
C ASN A 107 24.74 8.25 16.08
N VAL A 108 25.73 7.81 15.29
CA VAL A 108 27.09 8.35 15.40
C VAL A 108 27.08 9.80 14.86
N PRO A 109 27.48 10.82 15.65
CA PRO A 109 27.34 12.24 15.29
C PRO A 109 27.93 12.60 13.92
N ASP A 110 29.12 12.09 13.62
CA ASP A 110 29.89 12.39 12.39
C ASP A 110 29.59 11.44 11.22
N SER A 111 28.62 10.54 11.37
CA SER A 111 28.31 9.54 10.34
C SER A 111 27.26 9.99 9.31
N LYS A 112 26.87 11.27 9.32
CA LYS A 112 25.86 11.80 8.40
C LYS A 112 26.34 11.68 6.96
N LYS A 113 25.51 11.08 6.12
CA LYS A 113 25.71 11.01 4.67
C LYS A 113 24.47 11.52 3.97
N THR A 114 24.66 12.31 2.92
CA THR A 114 23.57 12.82 2.07
C THR A 114 23.64 12.12 0.73
N ILE A 115 22.52 11.56 0.29
CA ILE A 115 22.36 10.95 -1.04
C ILE A 115 21.21 11.63 -1.77
N LEU A 116 21.25 11.65 -3.10
CA LEU A 116 20.08 12.06 -3.89
C LEU A 116 19.14 10.86 -4.01
N ARG A 117 17.89 11.04 -3.55
CA ARG A 117 16.87 10.00 -3.65
C ARG A 117 15.66 10.54 -4.39
N ASP A 118 14.99 9.60 -5.03
CA ASP A 118 13.78 9.83 -5.79
C ASP A 118 12.59 9.96 -4.81
N LYS A 119 11.94 11.13 -4.81
CA LYS A 119 10.73 11.40 -4.02
C LYS A 119 9.55 11.54 -4.97
N LYS A 120 8.52 10.73 -4.71
CA LYS A 120 7.27 10.76 -5.47
C LYS A 120 6.24 11.60 -4.73
N TYR A 121 5.59 12.50 -5.44
CA TYR A 121 4.54 13.38 -4.90
C TYR A 121 3.18 12.90 -5.39
N ASP A 122 2.22 12.82 -4.48
CA ASP A 122 0.83 12.49 -4.79
C ASP A 122 -0.04 13.75 -4.73
N LEU A 123 -0.60 14.16 -5.87
CA LEU A 123 -1.51 15.30 -5.94
C LEU A 123 -2.94 14.85 -5.62
N HIS A 124 -3.56 15.51 -4.65
CA HIS A 124 -4.97 15.34 -4.35
C HIS A 124 -5.75 16.49 -4.96
N TYR A 125 -6.77 16.19 -5.77
CA TYR A 125 -7.68 17.20 -6.33
C TYR A 125 -9.14 16.89 -6.00
N TYR A 126 -9.88 17.96 -5.70
CA TYR A 126 -11.31 17.90 -5.42
C TYR A 126 -12.07 18.42 -6.63
N ILE A 127 -12.93 17.60 -7.22
CA ILE A 127 -13.70 17.96 -8.43
C ILE A 127 -15.21 17.95 -8.07
N CYS A 128 -15.93 19.04 -8.36
CA CYS A 128 -17.41 19.02 -8.26
C CYS A 128 -17.95 18.02 -9.28
N LYS A 129 -18.67 16.98 -8.80
CA LYS A 129 -19.29 15.95 -9.66
C LYS A 129 -20.28 16.50 -10.70
N LYS A 130 -20.87 17.67 -10.45
CA LYS A 130 -21.89 18.28 -11.34
C LYS A 130 -21.28 19.12 -12.45
N CYS A 131 -20.42 20.08 -12.10
CA CYS A 131 -19.92 21.07 -13.05
C CYS A 131 -18.46 20.83 -13.48
N GLY A 132 -17.77 19.85 -12.89
CA GLY A 132 -16.37 19.57 -13.21
C GLY A 132 -15.39 20.60 -12.65
N TYR A 133 -15.84 21.65 -11.97
CA TYR A 133 -14.95 22.61 -11.32
C TYR A 133 -14.01 21.90 -10.36
N GLY A 134 -12.71 21.97 -10.65
CA GLY A 134 -11.64 21.62 -9.74
C GLY A 134 -11.44 22.78 -8.78
N SER A 135 -11.49 22.51 -7.48
CA SER A 135 -10.88 23.44 -6.53
C SER A 135 -9.46 22.99 -6.36
N ASP A 136 -8.55 23.75 -6.94
CA ASP A 136 -7.13 23.71 -6.61
C ASP A 136 -7.01 24.40 -5.24
N LYS A 137 -7.59 23.79 -4.19
CA LYS A 137 -7.28 24.21 -2.83
C LYS A 137 -5.80 23.91 -2.68
N GLU A 138 -5.02 24.97 -2.82
CA GLU A 138 -3.59 25.13 -2.63
C GLU A 138 -2.89 23.82 -2.29
N TRP A 139 -2.06 23.36 -3.22
CA TRP A 139 -0.75 22.75 -3.01
C TRP A 139 -0.36 22.39 -1.56
N ASN A 140 -1.16 21.58 -0.88
CA ASN A 140 -0.75 20.90 0.34
C ASN A 140 -0.02 19.64 -0.13
N GLU A 141 1.15 19.86 -0.75
CA GLU A 141 2.19 18.85 -0.95
C GLU A 141 2.60 18.33 0.42
N GLU A 142 1.95 17.29 0.92
CA GLU A 142 2.36 16.76 2.23
C GLU A 142 2.72 15.28 2.22
N LYS A 143 2.60 14.58 1.10
CA LYS A 143 2.96 13.15 1.05
C LYS A 143 3.90 12.85 -0.09
N GLY A 144 5.14 13.30 0.08
CA GLY A 144 6.27 12.76 -0.66
C GLY A 144 6.65 11.39 -0.11
N LYS A 145 6.60 10.34 -0.93
CA LYS A 145 7.11 9.01 -0.56
C LYS A 145 8.48 8.78 -1.20
N TRP A 146 9.47 8.44 -0.40
CA TRP A 146 10.77 8.02 -0.92
C TRP A 146 10.65 6.67 -1.65
N LEU A 147 11.25 6.59 -2.83
CA LEU A 147 11.36 5.36 -3.60
C LEU A 147 12.72 4.69 -3.33
N GLY A 148 12.76 3.37 -3.29
CA GLY A 148 13.96 2.56 -3.02
C GLY A 148 14.03 1.99 -1.60
N GLU A 149 14.99 1.11 -1.34
CA GLU A 149 15.27 0.58 0.01
C GLU A 149 16.05 1.61 0.84
N ASP A 150 15.79 1.65 2.15
CA ASP A 150 16.56 2.51 3.04
C ASP A 150 18.00 1.99 3.18
N PRO A 151 19.01 2.87 3.14
CA PRO A 151 20.39 2.47 3.33
C PRO A 151 20.55 1.77 4.68
N LYS A 152 21.17 0.58 4.68
CA LYS A 152 21.44 -0.15 5.92
C LYS A 152 22.61 0.51 6.65
N PRO A 153 22.42 1.10 7.84
CA PRO A 153 23.52 1.69 8.58
C PRO A 153 24.48 0.61 9.06
N ARG A 154 25.76 0.93 9.15
CA ARG A 154 26.76 0.08 9.78
C ARG A 154 26.52 0.09 11.30
N ILE A 155 26.28 -1.09 11.86
CA ILE A 155 26.13 -1.24 13.31
C ILE A 155 27.52 -1.29 13.94
N ILE A 156 27.79 -0.38 14.89
CA ILE A 156 29.03 -0.35 15.68
C ILE A 156 28.71 -0.77 17.11
N ARG A 157 29.42 -1.79 17.61
CA ARG A 157 29.33 -2.21 19.01
C ARG A 157 30.31 -1.39 19.85
N LYS A 158 29.84 -0.77 20.94
CA LYS A 158 30.71 -0.01 21.84
C LYS A 158 31.51 -0.97 22.74
N LYS A 159 32.83 -0.78 22.79
CA LYS A 159 33.77 -1.63 23.56
C LYS A 159 33.48 -1.48 25.06
N GLY A 160 33.20 -2.59 25.75
CA GLY A 160 32.80 -2.61 27.18
C GLY A 160 31.43 -3.23 27.45
N SER A 161 30.63 -3.46 26.40
CA SER A 161 29.35 -4.16 26.51
C SER A 161 29.55 -5.67 26.37
N ALA A 162 29.76 -6.34 27.51
CA ALA A 162 29.86 -7.81 27.60
C ALA A 162 28.49 -8.50 27.52
N VAL A 163 27.55 -7.95 26.76
CA VAL A 163 26.32 -8.67 26.50
C VAL A 163 26.59 -9.62 25.34
N ASN A 164 26.57 -10.91 25.67
CA ASN A 164 26.26 -11.97 24.73
C ASN A 164 24.85 -11.73 24.17
N ILE A 165 24.68 -10.68 23.36
CA ILE A 165 23.52 -10.51 22.51
C ILE A 165 23.75 -11.54 21.43
N GLY A 166 23.24 -12.75 21.69
CA GLY A 166 22.79 -13.61 20.63
C GLY A 166 21.91 -12.74 19.76
N PHE A 167 22.47 -12.30 18.64
CA PHE A 167 21.69 -11.83 17.51
C PHE A 167 20.90 -13.05 17.04
N GLU A 168 19.84 -13.37 17.76
CA GLU A 168 18.66 -13.97 17.15
C GLU A 168 18.09 -12.88 16.26
N ASP A 169 18.74 -12.68 15.11
CA ASP A 169 18.09 -12.03 13.98
C ASP A 169 16.75 -12.75 13.85
N GLY A 170 15.66 -12.03 14.13
CA GLY A 170 14.27 -12.52 14.02
C GLY A 170 13.88 -12.97 12.61
N THR A 171 14.85 -13.10 11.69
CA THR A 171 14.82 -14.16 10.70
C THR A 171 15.55 -15.38 11.28
N SER A 172 14.82 -16.24 11.98
CA SER A 172 15.17 -17.66 12.05
C SER A 172 15.07 -18.24 10.64
N SER A 173 15.99 -17.80 9.78
CA SER A 173 16.41 -18.57 8.64
C SER A 173 17.04 -19.81 9.27
N LYS A 174 16.19 -20.79 9.61
CA LYS A 174 16.60 -22.18 9.80
C LYS A 174 17.65 -22.37 8.72
N LYS A 175 18.92 -22.51 9.10
CA LYS A 175 20.03 -22.70 8.15
C LYS A 175 19.53 -23.79 7.23
N LYS A 176 19.08 -23.41 6.03
CA LYS A 176 18.39 -24.35 5.15
C LYS A 176 19.44 -25.43 4.92
N ALA A 177 19.11 -26.66 5.31
CA ALA A 177 20.04 -27.77 5.20
C ALA A 177 20.74 -27.68 3.84
N PRO A 178 22.07 -27.85 3.79
CA PRO A 178 22.83 -27.66 2.55
C PRO A 178 22.15 -28.48 1.45
N ARG A 179 21.88 -27.82 0.31
CA ARG A 179 21.18 -28.46 -0.81
C ARG A 179 22.04 -29.64 -1.27
N LYS A 180 21.50 -30.86 -1.28
CA LYS A 180 22.17 -31.99 -1.91
C LYS A 180 22.18 -31.74 -3.43
N PRO A 181 23.35 -31.57 -4.08
CA PRO A 181 23.39 -31.34 -5.51
C PRO A 181 22.76 -32.53 -6.25
N PHE A 182 22.07 -32.25 -7.35
CA PHE A 182 21.56 -33.32 -8.21
C PHE A 182 22.72 -34.04 -8.88
N ASP A 183 22.70 -35.37 -8.85
CA ASP A 183 23.56 -36.18 -9.70
C ASP A 183 23.27 -35.91 -11.19
N ASN A 184 24.30 -35.96 -12.03
CA ASN A 184 24.21 -35.67 -13.45
C ASN A 184 23.25 -36.61 -14.19
N LYS A 185 23.17 -37.89 -13.78
CA LYS A 185 22.20 -38.85 -14.31
C LYS A 185 20.77 -38.41 -14.02
N THR A 186 20.50 -37.93 -12.80
CA THR A 186 19.18 -37.42 -12.42
C THR A 186 18.81 -36.18 -13.24
N LYS A 187 19.74 -35.23 -13.41
CA LYS A 187 19.50 -34.03 -14.24
C LYS A 187 19.15 -34.41 -15.68
N ARG A 188 19.92 -35.33 -16.28
CA ARG A 188 19.70 -35.82 -17.65
C ARG A 188 18.33 -36.50 -17.77
N ASN A 189 18.00 -37.43 -16.88
CA ASN A 189 16.70 -38.12 -16.90
C ASN A 189 15.50 -37.16 -16.81
N VAL A 190 15.60 -36.10 -16.00
CA VAL A 190 14.52 -35.10 -15.88
C VAL A 190 14.37 -34.30 -17.18
N LYS A 191 15.48 -33.87 -17.80
CA LYS A 191 15.49 -33.16 -19.09
C LYS A 191 14.99 -34.04 -20.24
N ASP A 192 15.51 -35.26 -20.33
CA ASP A 192 15.15 -36.24 -21.36
C ASP A 192 13.68 -36.66 -21.28
N ARG A 193 13.10 -36.69 -20.08
CA ARG A 193 11.66 -36.92 -19.88
C ARG A 193 10.82 -35.73 -20.34
N ALA A 194 11.33 -34.52 -20.18
CA ALA A 194 10.64 -33.28 -20.53
C ALA A 194 10.87 -32.85 -21.99
N GLY A 195 11.76 -33.51 -22.72
CA GLY A 195 12.15 -33.14 -24.09
C GLY A 195 12.74 -31.72 -24.17
N ASP A 196 13.50 -31.32 -23.15
CA ASP A 196 14.02 -29.95 -22.97
C ASP A 196 12.96 -28.84 -22.96
N LYS A 197 11.68 -29.18 -22.80
CA LYS A 197 10.58 -28.22 -22.67
C LYS A 197 10.06 -28.13 -21.24
N CYS A 198 9.54 -26.96 -20.91
CA CYS A 198 8.81 -26.69 -19.69
C CYS A 198 7.56 -27.57 -19.64
N GLN A 199 7.42 -28.37 -18.59
CA GLN A 199 6.31 -29.31 -18.45
C GLN A 199 4.97 -28.61 -18.14
N VAL A 200 4.97 -27.30 -17.88
CA VAL A 200 3.76 -26.49 -17.63
C VAL A 200 3.29 -25.76 -18.88
N CYS A 201 4.20 -25.04 -19.58
CA CYS A 201 3.83 -24.15 -20.68
C CYS A 201 4.40 -24.55 -22.06
N GLY A 202 5.21 -25.60 -22.14
CA GLY A 202 5.80 -26.09 -23.40
C GLY A 202 6.94 -25.26 -24.00
N ARG A 203 7.28 -24.10 -23.42
CA ARG A 203 8.47 -23.30 -23.82
C ARG A 203 9.78 -24.00 -23.43
N ASN A 204 10.94 -23.45 -23.76
CA ASN A 204 12.23 -24.04 -23.36
C ASN A 204 12.37 -24.11 -21.83
N GLY A 205 12.62 -25.30 -21.30
CA GLY A 205 12.89 -25.51 -19.88
C GLY A 205 14.33 -25.14 -19.54
N LYS A 206 14.56 -24.67 -18.32
CA LYS A 206 15.88 -24.25 -17.84
C LYS A 206 16.26 -24.91 -16.52
N ASP A 207 15.31 -24.95 -15.59
CA ASP A 207 15.56 -25.28 -14.19
C ASP A 207 14.72 -26.48 -13.72
N ILE A 208 15.26 -27.26 -12.78
CA ILE A 208 14.57 -28.39 -12.16
C ILE A 208 13.98 -27.93 -10.83
N HIS A 209 12.66 -28.05 -10.70
CA HIS A 209 11.90 -27.69 -9.51
C HIS A 209 11.49 -28.92 -8.70
N HIS A 210 11.60 -28.85 -7.36
CA HIS A 210 11.10 -29.86 -6.42
C HIS A 210 9.63 -29.62 -6.10
N ILE A 211 8.75 -30.52 -6.55
CA ILE A 211 7.29 -30.35 -6.43
C ILE A 211 6.82 -30.24 -4.96
N ASN A 212 7.42 -31.00 -4.05
CA ASN A 212 7.10 -30.96 -2.62
C ASN A 212 7.83 -29.85 -1.83
N LYS A 213 8.60 -28.98 -2.49
CA LYS A 213 9.47 -27.94 -1.89
C LYS A 213 10.59 -28.45 -0.96
N ASP A 214 10.77 -29.76 -0.82
CA ASP A 214 11.88 -30.38 -0.08
C ASP A 214 13.05 -30.65 -1.02
N ARG A 215 14.13 -29.89 -0.80
CA ARG A 215 15.35 -29.90 -1.62
C ARG A 215 16.22 -31.15 -1.41
N THR A 216 15.88 -32.00 -0.44
CA THR A 216 16.59 -33.26 -0.18
C THR A 216 15.99 -34.44 -0.95
N ASN A 217 14.75 -34.32 -1.42
CA ASN A 217 14.03 -35.38 -2.13
C ASN A 217 14.25 -35.34 -3.65
N ASN A 218 15.34 -35.94 -4.11
CA ASN A 218 15.74 -36.00 -5.52
C ASN A 218 15.10 -37.16 -6.32
N ARG A 219 13.97 -37.72 -5.87
CA ARG A 219 13.25 -38.76 -6.63
C ARG A 219 12.67 -38.18 -7.92
N LEU A 220 12.80 -38.87 -9.05
CA LEU A 220 12.33 -38.38 -10.37
C LEU A 220 10.84 -37.98 -10.37
N SER A 221 10.00 -38.65 -9.59
CA SER A 221 8.57 -38.31 -9.45
C SER A 221 8.30 -37.00 -8.70
N ASN A 222 9.28 -36.47 -7.97
CA ASN A 222 9.22 -35.20 -7.25
C ASN A 222 9.89 -34.04 -8.00
N LEU A 223 10.49 -34.31 -9.17
CA LEU A 223 11.19 -33.29 -9.96
C LEU A 223 10.35 -32.95 -11.19
N ILE A 224 10.33 -31.66 -11.56
CA ILE A 224 9.68 -31.17 -12.79
C ILE A 224 10.60 -30.15 -13.48
N PHE A 225 10.68 -30.19 -14.82
CA PHE A 225 11.52 -29.29 -15.60
C PHE A 225 10.72 -28.06 -16.06
N LEU A 226 11.15 -26.86 -15.67
CA LEU A 226 10.39 -25.61 -15.86
C LEU A 226 11.23 -24.52 -16.53
N CYS A 227 10.54 -23.60 -17.21
CA CYS A 227 11.14 -22.32 -17.62
C CYS A 227 11.20 -21.36 -16.40
N PRO A 228 12.01 -20.28 -16.46
CA PRO A 228 12.16 -19.36 -15.32
C PRO A 228 10.84 -18.79 -14.79
N THR A 229 9.93 -18.38 -15.69
CA THR A 229 8.63 -17.82 -15.30
C THR A 229 7.76 -18.83 -14.55
N CYS A 230 7.60 -20.04 -15.08
CA CYS A 230 6.80 -21.08 -14.41
C CYS A 230 7.49 -21.60 -13.14
N HIS A 231 8.83 -21.53 -13.07
CA HIS A 231 9.58 -21.86 -11.86
C HIS A 231 9.26 -20.88 -10.72
N ASP A 232 9.30 -19.57 -11.01
CA ASP A 232 8.95 -18.52 -10.03
C ASP A 232 7.48 -18.63 -9.57
N GLU A 233 6.57 -18.90 -10.50
CA GLU A 233 5.16 -19.15 -10.16
C GLU A 233 5.01 -20.39 -9.25
N ALA A 234 5.71 -21.48 -9.56
CA ALA A 234 5.65 -22.71 -8.78
C ALA A 234 6.22 -22.53 -7.37
N ASP A 235 7.29 -21.75 -7.22
CA ASP A 235 7.84 -21.37 -5.91
C ASP A 235 6.79 -20.63 -5.06
N ARG A 236 5.98 -19.76 -5.70
CA ARG A 236 4.83 -19.07 -5.09
C ARG A 236 3.61 -19.96 -4.86
N GLY A 237 3.60 -21.19 -5.40
CA GLY A 237 2.51 -22.16 -5.25
C GLY A 237 1.51 -22.21 -6.41
N HIS A 238 1.85 -21.65 -7.57
CA HIS A 238 1.02 -21.65 -8.76
C HIS A 238 1.74 -22.33 -9.94
N PRO A 239 1.19 -23.39 -10.56
CA PRO A 239 -0.03 -24.11 -10.20
C PRO A 239 0.12 -24.95 -8.91
N PRO A 240 -0.99 -25.47 -8.34
CA PRO A 240 -0.95 -26.33 -7.17
C PRO A 240 -0.06 -27.57 -7.36
N GLN A 241 0.56 -28.06 -6.28
CA GLN A 241 1.50 -29.19 -6.32
C GLN A 241 0.92 -30.46 -6.97
N GLN A 242 -0.37 -30.74 -6.76
CA GLN A 242 -1.05 -31.89 -7.38
C GLN A 242 -0.99 -31.82 -8.91
N ARG A 243 -1.24 -30.64 -9.49
CA ARG A 243 -1.16 -30.41 -10.93
C ARG A 243 0.27 -30.61 -11.44
N LEU A 244 1.28 -30.15 -10.70
CA LEU A 244 2.69 -30.40 -11.04
C LEU A 244 3.02 -31.91 -11.04
N ARG A 245 2.51 -32.68 -10.07
CA ARG A 245 2.68 -34.15 -10.03
C ARG A 245 2.02 -34.83 -11.24
N GLU A 246 0.83 -34.39 -11.62
CA GLU A 246 0.13 -34.92 -12.80
C GLU A 246 0.89 -34.63 -14.09
N LEU A 247 1.38 -33.40 -14.27
CA LEU A 247 2.19 -33.02 -15.44
C LEU A 247 3.48 -33.85 -15.53
N ALA A 248 4.17 -34.03 -14.40
CA ALA A 248 5.38 -34.85 -14.34
C ALA A 248 5.12 -36.33 -14.69
N LYS A 249 3.92 -36.87 -14.38
CA LYS A 249 3.51 -38.24 -14.72
C LYS A 249 3.12 -38.39 -16.20
N ARG A 250 2.32 -37.46 -16.75
CA ARG A 250 1.79 -37.56 -18.13
C ARG A 250 2.90 -37.69 -19.19
N GLN A 251 4.02 -36.98 -19.00
CA GLN A 251 5.12 -37.01 -19.94
C GLN A 251 6.01 -38.26 -19.84
N ALA A 252 5.96 -38.99 -18.72
CA ALA A 252 6.64 -40.28 -18.63
C ALA A 252 5.99 -41.34 -19.54
N VAL A 253 4.67 -41.26 -19.72
CA VAL A 253 3.88 -42.25 -20.49
C VAL A 253 4.01 -42.03 -22.00
N THR A 254 4.09 -40.78 -22.45
CA THR A 254 4.18 -40.46 -23.89
C THR A 254 5.49 -40.90 -24.52
N LYS A 255 6.60 -40.89 -23.77
CA LYS A 255 7.89 -41.36 -24.27
C LYS A 255 7.94 -42.88 -24.50
N THR A 256 7.22 -43.67 -23.70
CA THR A 256 7.23 -45.14 -23.80
C THR A 256 6.44 -45.67 -24.99
N LYS A 257 5.56 -44.86 -25.60
CA LYS A 257 4.73 -45.27 -26.74
C LYS A 257 5.39 -45.03 -28.11
N HIS A 258 6.54 -44.36 -28.15
CA HIS A 258 7.24 -44.01 -29.39
C HIS A 258 8.61 -44.70 -29.53
N VAL A 259 8.83 -45.78 -28.79
CA VAL A 259 9.96 -46.70 -28.94
C VAL A 259 9.39 -48.02 -29.43
#